data_AF-A0A7U9RNP5-F1
#
_entry.id   AF-A0A7U9RNP5-F1
#
_cell.length_a   1.000
_cell.length_b   1.000
_cell.length_c   1.000
_cell.angle_alpha   90.00
_cell.angle_beta   90.00
_cell.angle_gamma   90.00
#
_symmetry.space_group_name_H-M   'P 1'
#
loop_
_entity.id
_entity.type
_entity.pdbx_description
1 polymer ?
#
loop_
_entity_poly.entity_id
_entity_poly.type
_entity_poly.pdbx_seq_one_letter_code
_entity_poly.pdbx_strand_id
1 'polypeptide(L)' 'MLVEKTMKCLICGESQFTCIHHGTRDIPDINVMKCTNCGIVLLDNISYNTKEWYSGGGYVKGRIQSSDR' A
#
# COMPACT_ATOMS: atom_id res chain seq x y z
N MET A 1 -12.69 -1.30 22.32
CA MET A 1 -11.69 -0.31 21.88
C MET A 1 -11.18 -0.77 20.52
N LEU A 2 -11.64 -0.15 19.43
CA LEU A 2 -11.06 -0.41 18.12
C LEU A 2 -9.79 0.44 18.05
N VAL A 3 -8.63 -0.20 18.12
CA VAL A 3 -7.37 0.47 17.81
C VAL A 3 -7.45 0.79 16.33
N GLU A 4 -7.67 2.06 15.99
CA GLU A 4 -7.52 2.52 14.60
C GLU A 4 -6.06 2.24 14.21
N LYS A 5 -5.85 1.17 13.46
CA LYS A 5 -4.54 0.81 12.94
C LYS A 5 -4.21 1.86 11.87
N THR A 6 -3.54 2.94 12.26
CA THR A 6 -3.21 4.02 11.34
C THR A 6 -2.16 3.52 10.35
N MET A 7 -2.61 3.05 9.20
CA MET A 7 -1.76 2.63 8.10
C MET A 7 -0.97 3.82 7.56
N LYS A 8 0.32 3.61 7.28
CA LYS A 8 1.18 4.59 6.58
C LYS A 8 1.72 3.98 5.30
N CYS A 9 1.83 4.79 4.26
CA CYS A 9 2.37 4.38 2.98
C CYS A 9 3.86 4.03 3.14
N LEU A 10 4.25 2.84 2.70
CA LEU A 10 5.64 2.39 2.75
C LEU A 10 6.59 3.21 1.87
N ILE A 11 6.05 3.95 0.88
CA ILE A 11 6.84 4.75 -0.06
C ILE A 11 6.88 6.22 0.34
N CYS A 12 5.73 6.87 0.49
CA CYS A 12 5.66 8.31 0.73
C CYS A 12 5.33 8.70 2.17
N GLY A 13 5.00 7.75 3.05
CA GLY A 13 4.68 8.01 4.46
C GLY A 13 3.27 8.52 4.74
N GLU A 14 2.49 8.88 3.71
CA GLU A 14 1.13 9.39 3.84
C GLU A 14 0.14 8.33 4.37
N SER A 15 -0.91 8.78 5.05
CA SER A 15 -1.95 7.92 5.65
C SER A 15 -3.28 7.91 4.87
N GLN A 16 -3.31 8.53 3.68
CA GLN A 16 -4.51 8.63 2.86
C GLN A 16 -4.57 7.51 1.82
N PHE A 17 -5.66 6.75 1.86
CA PHE A 17 -5.86 5.57 1.03
C PHE A 17 -7.30 5.47 0.53
N THR A 18 -7.46 4.79 -0.60
CA THR A 18 -8.76 4.34 -1.11
C THR A 18 -8.76 2.82 -1.16
N CYS A 19 -9.80 2.18 -0.60
CA CYS A 19 -10.01 0.75 -0.81
C CYS A 19 -10.40 0.52 -2.27
N ILE A 20 -9.65 -0.34 -2.97
CA ILE A 20 -9.90 -0.67 -4.38
C ILE A 20 -10.41 -2.11 -4.55
N HIS A 21 -10.27 -2.96 -3.53
CA HIS A 21 -10.81 -4.31 -3.51
C HIS A 21 -10.96 -4.83 -2.08
N HIS A 22 -12.07 -5.51 -1.80
CA HIS A 22 -12.33 -6.16 -0.51
C HIS A 22 -11.97 -7.64 -0.60
N GLY A 23 -11.13 -8.10 0.33
CA GLY A 23 -10.65 -9.47 0.36
C GLY A 23 -9.50 -9.76 -0.61
N THR A 24 -8.83 -10.88 -0.39
CA THR A 24 -7.90 -11.51 -1.33
C THR A 24 -8.26 -12.98 -1.49
N ARG A 25 -7.66 -13.67 -2.47
CA ARG A 25 -7.91 -15.09 -2.72
C ARG A 25 -7.67 -15.95 -1.47
N ASP A 26 -6.58 -15.69 -0.77
CA ASP A 26 -6.11 -16.54 0.33
C ASP A 26 -6.57 -16.04 1.71
N ILE A 27 -6.88 -14.75 1.81
CA ILE A 27 -7.32 -14.10 3.06
C ILE A 27 -8.52 -13.20 2.72
N PRO A 28 -9.76 -13.60 3.05
CA PRO A 28 -10.96 -12.83 2.69
C PRO A 28 -11.13 -11.54 3.50
N ASP A 29 -10.49 -11.45 4.67
CA ASP A 29 -10.67 -10.33 5.61
C ASP A 29 -9.59 -9.23 5.49
N ILE A 30 -8.82 -9.22 4.39
CA ILE A 30 -7.80 -8.20 4.13
C ILE A 30 -8.20 -7.36 2.92
N ASN A 31 -8.07 -6.04 3.00
CA ASN A 31 -8.42 -5.15 1.89
C ASN A 31 -7.20 -4.73 1.10
N VAL A 32 -7.42 -4.50 -0.20
CA VAL A 32 -6.43 -3.92 -1.10
C VAL A 32 -6.65 -2.40 -1.14
N MET A 33 -5.64 -1.66 -0.71
CA MET A 33 -5.66 -0.21 -0.54
C MET A 33 -4.73 0.45 -1.54
N LYS A 34 -5.15 1.55 -2.15
CA LYS A 34 -4.30 2.40 -3.00
C LYS A 34 -3.99 3.70 -2.28
N CYS A 35 -2.71 4.07 -2.16
CA CYS A 35 -2.30 5.37 -1.64
C CYS A 35 -2.79 6.47 -2.60
N THR A 36 -3.53 7.44 -2.07
CA THR A 36 -4.07 8.55 -2.89
C THR A 36 -2.96 9.51 -3.34
N ASN A 37 -1.85 9.59 -2.59
CA ASN A 37 -0.74 10.50 -2.89
C ASN A 37 0.22 9.93 -3.96
N CYS A 38 0.79 8.75 -3.73
CA CYS A 38 1.81 8.19 -4.64
C CYS A 38 1.31 7.03 -5.52
N GLY A 39 0.05 6.60 -5.36
CA GLY A 39 -0.56 5.58 -6.22
C GLY A 39 -0.17 4.14 -5.92
N ILE A 40 0.74 3.86 -5.00
CA ILE A 40 1.11 2.47 -4.65
C ILE A 40 -0.09 1.71 -4.08
N VAL A 41 -0.17 0.43 -4.44
CA VAL A 41 -1.14 -0.53 -3.90
C VAL A 41 -0.49 -1.33 -2.78
N LEU A 42 -1.18 -1.40 -1.64
CA LEU A 42 -0.75 -2.03 -0.40
C LEU A 42 -1.95 -2.76 0.23
N LEU A 43 -1.72 -3.74 1.09
CA LEU A 43 -2.78 -4.35 1.89
C LEU A 43 -3.06 -3.52 3.16
N ASP A 44 -4.31 -3.46 3.64
CA ASP A 44 -4.64 -2.72 4.89
C ASP A 44 -3.97 -3.30 6.14
N ASN A 45 -3.63 -4.59 6.12
CA ASN A 45 -2.80 -5.21 7.13
C ASN A 45 -1.30 -5.18 6.75
N ILE A 46 -0.57 -4.22 7.32
CA ILE A 46 0.86 -4.00 7.06
C ILE A 46 1.79 -5.17 7.39
N SER A 47 1.37 -6.13 8.22
CA SER A 47 2.17 -7.35 8.47
C SER A 47 2.38 -8.18 7.21
N TYR A 48 1.50 -8.04 6.22
CA TYR A 48 1.63 -8.65 4.90
C TYR A 48 2.33 -7.75 3.88
N ASN A 49 2.68 -6.52 4.25
CA ASN A 49 3.44 -5.60 3.40
C ASN A 49 4.87 -5.41 3.94
N THR A 50 5.68 -6.46 3.83
CA THR A 50 7.09 -6.37 4.22
C THR A 50 7.91 -5.75 3.08
N LYS A 51 8.90 -4.92 3.41
CA LYS A 51 9.72 -4.21 2.41
C LYS A 51 10.42 -5.18 1.47
N GLU A 52 10.78 -6.35 1.97
CA GLU A 52 11.44 -7.44 1.26
C GLU A 52 10.59 -7.94 0.08
N TRP A 53 9.26 -7.95 0.23
CA TRP A 53 8.34 -8.43 -0.81
C TRP A 53 8.10 -7.37 -1.89
N TYR A 54 8.17 -6.09 -1.52
CA TYR A 54 8.04 -4.98 -2.46
C TYR A 54 9.35 -4.64 -3.18
N SER A 55 10.50 -4.84 -2.54
CA SER A 55 11.82 -4.52 -3.11
C SER A 55 12.22 -5.46 -4.25
N GLY A 56 11.85 -6.74 -4.19
CA GLY A 56 12.09 -7.72 -5.24
C GLY A 56 11.20 -7.55 -6.48
N GLY A 57 10.02 -6.95 -6.34
CA GLY A 57 9.06 -6.76 -7.43
C GLY A 57 9.28 -5.51 -8.31
N GLY A 58 10.34 -4.73 -8.05
CA GLY A 58 10.63 -3.51 -8.81
C GLY A 58 9.83 -2.27 -8.38
N TYR A 59 8.90 -2.38 -7.43
CA TYR A 59 8.07 -1.27 -6.94
C TYR A 59 8.84 -0.27 -6.03
N VAL A 60 10.04 -0.63 -5.58
CA VAL A 60 10.91 0.23 -4.76
C VAL A 60 11.92 1.02 -5.61
N LYS A 61 11.85 0.95 -6.95
CA LYS A 61 12.70 1.78 -7.81
C LYS A 61 12.11 3.17 -8.03
N GLY A 62 12.42 4.04 -7.07
CA GLY A 62 12.47 5.49 -7.27
C GLY A 62 11.13 6.18 -7.36
N ARG A 63 11.08 7.43 -6.88
CA ARG A 63 10.00 8.35 -7.20
C ARG A 63 9.79 8.32 -8.72
N ILE A 64 8.60 7.95 -9.18
CA ILE A 64 8.14 8.44 -10.47
C ILE A 64 8.01 9.95 -10.27
N GLN A 65 9.07 10.69 -10.59
CA GLN A 65 8.92 12.08 -10.96
C GLN A 65 8.12 12.03 -12.27
N SER A 66 6.82 12.29 -12.16
CA SER A 66 5.98 12.60 -13.30
C SER A 66 6.49 13.91 -13.89
N SER A 67 7.48 13.81 -14.75
CA SER A 67 7.88 14.84 -15.68
C SER A 67 8.51 14.15 -16.88
N ASP A 68 7.68 13.56 -17.74
CA ASP A 68 7.96 13.55 -19.16
C ASP A 68 6.64 13.43 -19.93
N ARG A 69 6.27 14.60 -20.48
CA ARG A 69 5.41 14.92 -21.64
C ARG A 69 4.22 14.02 -21.96
#